data_AF-A0A3C0DQE7-F1
#
_entry.id   AF-A0A3C0DQE7-F1
#
_cell.length_a   1.000
_cell.length_b   1.000
_cell.length_c   1.000
_cell.angle_alpha   90.00
_cell.angle_beta   90.00
_cell.angle_gamma   90.00
#
_symmetry.space_group_name_H-M   'P 1'
#
loop_
_entity.id
_entity.type
_entity.pdbx_description
1 polymer ?
#
loop_
_entity_poly.entity_id
_entity_poly.type
_entity_poly.pdbx_seq_one_letter_code
_entity_poly.pdbx_strand_id
1 'polypeptide(L)'
;GLYSDRVAGLAGEKRETIIIPFRGEYYKLTESSEGLVRHLIYPVPDPQFPFLGVHFTRLIHGGIEAGPNAVLACAREGYRKTQVNLRDLFDAVT
;
A
#
# COMPACT_ATOMS: atom_id res chain seq x y z
N GLY A 1 1.28 -13.28 1.48
CA GLY A 1 1.27 -12.14 2.42
C GLY A 1 2.65 -11.51 2.52
N LEU A 2 2.83 -10.59 3.49
CA LEU A 2 4.03 -9.75 3.62
C LEU A 2 5.34 -10.51 3.82
N TYR A 3 5.33 -11.78 4.19
CA TYR A 3 6.51 -12.64 4.43
C TYR A 3 6.59 -13.85 3.49
N SER A 4 5.82 -13.85 2.39
CA SER A 4 5.68 -15.02 1.51
C SER A 4 6.98 -15.55 0.93
N ASP A 5 7.88 -14.66 0.49
CA ASP A 5 9.23 -15.00 0.03
C ASP A 5 10.10 -15.67 1.10
N ARG A 6 9.98 -15.25 2.37
CA ARG A 6 10.70 -15.88 3.50
C ARG A 6 10.11 -17.24 3.84
N VAL A 7 8.78 -17.37 3.83
CA VAL A 7 8.10 -18.65 4.05
C VAL A 7 8.47 -19.65 2.97
N ALA A 8 8.56 -19.23 1.71
CA ALA A 8 9.06 -20.08 0.62
C ALA A 8 10.49 -20.57 0.90
N GLY A 9 11.39 -19.67 1.33
CA GLY A 9 12.75 -20.05 1.73
C GLY A 9 12.80 -21.05 2.90
N LEU A 10 11.90 -20.91 3.88
CA LEU A 10 11.77 -21.88 4.99
C LEU A 10 11.27 -23.25 4.52
N ALA A 11 10.54 -23.31 3.41
CA ALA A 11 10.09 -24.55 2.78
C ALA A 11 11.17 -25.20 1.89
N GLY A 12 12.37 -24.62 1.79
CA GLY A 12 13.48 -25.13 0.98
C GLY A 12 13.53 -24.57 -0.44
N GLU A 13 12.63 -23.67 -0.81
CA GLU A 13 12.65 -23.02 -2.13
C GLU A 13 13.76 -21.99 -2.22
N LYS A 14 14.34 -21.84 -3.42
CA LYS A 14 15.28 -20.76 -3.69
C LYS A 14 14.53 -19.44 -3.75
N ARG A 15 15.04 -18.42 -3.05
CA ARG A 15 14.42 -17.09 -3.02
C ARG A 15 14.79 -16.29 -4.27
N GLU A 16 14.07 -16.53 -5.36
CA GLU A 16 14.26 -15.82 -6.64
C GLU A 16 13.54 -14.48 -6.69
N THR A 17 12.55 -14.28 -5.82
CA THR A 17 11.80 -13.03 -5.68
C THR A 17 11.83 -12.56 -4.23
N ILE A 18 11.84 -11.24 -4.04
CA ILE A 18 11.74 -10.60 -2.73
C ILE A 18 10.47 -9.75 -2.65
N ILE A 19 9.90 -9.67 -1.45
CA ILE A 19 8.81 -8.72 -1.18
C ILE A 19 9.41 -7.38 -0.77
N ILE A 20 9.12 -6.35 -1.57
CA ILE A 20 9.45 -4.96 -1.25
C ILE A 20 8.22 -4.31 -0.58
N PRO A 21 8.32 -3.89 0.69
CA PRO A 21 7.17 -3.39 1.42
C PRO A 21 6.83 -1.94 1.03
N PHE A 22 5.62 -1.75 0.50
CA PHE A 22 5.00 -0.43 0.33
C PHE A 22 3.83 -0.28 1.30
N ARG A 23 3.72 0.88 1.95
CA ARG A 23 2.56 1.28 2.74
C ARG A 23 1.71 2.24 1.94
N GLY A 24 0.41 2.00 1.95
CA GLY A 24 -0.60 2.95 1.50
C GLY A 24 -1.30 3.63 2.67
N GLU A 25 -1.55 4.92 2.53
CA GLU A 25 -2.26 5.76 3.47
C GLU A 25 -3.56 6.23 2.83
N TYR A 26 -4.63 6.21 3.63
CA TYR A 26 -5.95 6.67 3.23
C TYR A 26 -6.31 7.93 4.03
N TYR A 27 -7.01 8.83 3.37
CA TYR A 27 -7.56 10.03 3.97
C TYR A 27 -9.08 10.02 3.82
N LYS A 28 -9.79 10.38 4.88
CA LYS A 28 -11.23 10.64 4.79
C LYS A 28 -11.45 12.06 4.28
N LEU A 29 -12.40 12.23 3.36
CA LEU A 29 -12.83 13.56 2.93
C LEU A 29 -13.50 14.30 4.08
N THR A 30 -13.42 15.62 4.05
CA THR A 30 -14.22 16.47 4.94
C THR A 30 -15.69 16.36 4.56
N GLU A 31 -16.60 16.49 5.53
CA GLU A 31 -18.05 16.43 5.30
C GLU A 31 -18.51 17.41 4.22
N SER A 32 -17.91 18.62 4.18
CA SER A 32 -18.17 19.64 3.15
C SER A 32 -17.84 19.20 1.72
N SER A 33 -16.97 18.22 1.54
CA SER A 33 -16.45 17.77 0.25
C SER A 33 -17.00 16.40 -0.17
N GLU A 34 -17.64 15.63 0.73
CA GLU A 34 -18.15 14.29 0.43
C GLU A 34 -19.18 14.32 -0.71
N GLY A 35 -19.98 15.39 -0.82
CA GLY A 35 -20.97 15.56 -1.89
C GLY A 35 -20.40 15.64 -3.31
N LEU A 36 -19.08 15.88 -3.46
CA LEU A 36 -18.41 15.93 -4.76
C LEU A 36 -18.24 14.55 -5.39
N VAL A 37 -18.24 13.47 -4.59
CA VAL A 37 -18.00 12.10 -5.04
C VAL A 37 -19.26 11.27 -4.87
N ARG A 38 -19.98 11.04 -5.97
CA ARG A 38 -21.28 10.35 -5.97
C ARG A 38 -21.17 8.84 -6.24
N HIS A 39 -20.06 8.43 -6.84
CA HIS A 39 -19.75 7.04 -7.21
C HIS A 39 -18.28 6.73 -6.93
N LEU A 40 -17.88 5.48 -7.12
CA LEU A 40 -16.46 5.11 -7.05
C LEU A 40 -15.71 5.79 -8.20
N ILE A 41 -14.56 6.39 -7.90
CA ILE A 41 -13.70 7.04 -8.89
C ILE A 41 -12.37 6.33 -8.89
N TYR A 42 -12.05 5.67 -10.00
CA TYR A 42 -10.75 5.05 -10.24
C TYR A 42 -10.07 5.74 -11.42
N PRO A 43 -8.83 6.21 -11.26
CA PRO A 43 -8.06 6.73 -12.39
C PRO A 43 -7.76 5.59 -13.37
N VAL A 44 -7.60 5.93 -14.64
CA VAL A 44 -7.08 4.99 -15.64
C VAL A 44 -5.61 4.72 -15.30
N PRO A 45 -5.18 3.44 -15.21
CA PRO A 45 -3.79 3.12 -14.90
C PRO A 45 -2.83 3.68 -15.95
N ASP A 46 -1.76 4.32 -15.49
CA ASP A 46 -0.68 4.79 -16.35
C ASP A 46 0.48 3.77 -16.30
N PRO A 47 0.84 3.12 -17.42
CA PRO A 47 1.92 2.13 -17.48
C PRO A 47 3.31 2.65 -17.08
N GLN A 48 3.50 3.98 -17.07
CA GLN A 48 4.75 4.59 -16.65
C GLN A 48 4.95 4.52 -15.13
N PHE A 49 3.89 4.27 -14.36
CA PHE A 49 3.93 4.20 -12.90
C PHE A 49 3.63 2.79 -12.39
N PRO A 50 4.33 2.33 -11.34
CA PRO A 50 4.12 0.99 -10.80
C PRO A 50 2.83 0.84 -9.96
N PHE A 51 2.12 1.95 -9.68
CA PHE A 51 0.93 1.96 -8.83
C PHE A 51 -0.26 2.61 -9.53
N LEU A 52 -1.47 2.15 -9.18
CA LEU A 52 -2.73 2.53 -9.82
C LEU A 52 -3.18 3.98 -9.52
N GLY A 53 -2.50 4.72 -8.65
CA GLY A 53 -2.89 6.06 -8.23
C GLY A 53 -4.01 6.09 -7.19
N VAL A 54 -4.41 7.30 -6.81
CA VAL A 54 -5.42 7.55 -5.76
C VAL A 54 -6.83 7.37 -6.32
N HIS A 55 -7.65 6.56 -5.65
CA HIS A 55 -9.06 6.39 -5.96
C HIS A 55 -9.94 6.95 -4.84
N PHE A 56 -11.20 7.25 -5.17
CA PHE A 56 -12.21 7.67 -4.19
C PHE A 56 -13.25 6.58 -4.00
N THR A 57 -13.38 6.12 -2.76
CA THR A 57 -14.27 5.01 -2.40
C THR A 57 -15.34 5.48 -1.42
N ARG A 58 -16.61 5.15 -1.71
CA ARG A 58 -17.72 5.35 -0.77
C ARG A 58 -17.77 4.15 0.17
N LEU A 59 -17.66 4.40 1.47
CA LEU A 59 -17.66 3.34 2.47
C LEU A 59 -19.08 2.84 2.77
N ILE A 60 -19.19 1.57 3.16
CA ILE A 60 -20.48 0.94 3.51
C ILE A 60 -21.18 1.60 4.71
N HIS A 61 -20.42 2.21 5.61
CA HIS A 61 -20.93 2.92 6.78
C HIS A 61 -21.03 4.44 6.58
N GLY A 62 -20.94 4.91 5.33
CA GLY A 62 -20.88 6.32 4.99
C GLY A 62 -19.47 6.91 5.07
N GLY A 63 -19.31 8.12 4.53
CA GLY A 63 -18.02 8.73 4.33
C GLY A 63 -17.32 8.30 3.03
N ILE A 64 -16.29 9.05 2.66
CA ILE A 64 -15.52 8.83 1.44
C ILE A 64 -14.04 8.82 1.78
N GLU A 65 -13.33 7.80 1.29
CA GLU A 65 -11.88 7.70 1.42
C GLU A 65 -11.20 8.01 0.09
N ALA A 66 -10.15 8.82 0.15
CA ALA A 66 -9.17 9.01 -0.91
C ALA A 66 -7.91 8.22 -0.57
N GLY A 67 -7.50 7.33 -1.45
CA GLY A 67 -6.26 6.58 -1.32
C GLY A 67 -6.21 5.37 -2.23
N PRO A 68 -5.24 4.47 -2.02
CA PRO A 68 -4.06 4.71 -1.21
C PRO A 68 -3.04 5.60 -1.96
N ASN A 69 -2.18 6.30 -1.22
CA ASN A 69 -0.86 6.65 -1.77
C ASN A 69 0.05 5.39 -1.78
N ALA A 70 1.26 5.49 -2.32
CA ALA A 70 2.24 4.41 -2.24
C ALA A 70 3.57 4.95 -1.76
N VAL A 71 3.98 4.54 -0.56
CA VAL A 71 5.22 4.98 0.07
C VAL A 71 6.03 3.75 0.45
N LEU A 72 7.33 3.74 0.14
CA LEU A 72 8.22 2.67 0.59
C LEU A 72 8.18 2.60 2.13
N ALA A 73 7.93 1.43 2.68
CA ALA A 73 7.93 1.19 4.11
C ALA A 73 9.28 0.62 4.56
N CYS A 74 9.81 1.08 5.69
CA CYS A 74 11.07 0.56 6.24
C CYS A 74 10.90 -0.73 7.06
N ALA A 75 9.74 -1.38 6.98
CA ALA A 75 9.42 -2.63 7.65
C ALA A 75 8.22 -3.28 6.93
N ARG A 76 8.18 -4.62 6.87
CA ARG A 76 7.06 -5.36 6.27
C ARG A 76 5.74 -5.09 6.98
N GLU A 77 5.78 -4.97 8.31
CA GLU A 77 4.63 -4.57 9.14
C GLU A 77 4.74 -3.12 9.64
N GLY A 78 5.33 -2.24 8.83
CA GLY A 78 5.56 -0.83 9.13
C GLY A 78 4.33 0.06 8.99
N TYR A 79 3.24 -0.23 9.73
CA TYR A 79 1.97 0.50 9.63
C TYR A 79 2.07 1.97 10.08
N ARG A 80 3.06 2.33 10.90
CA ARG A 80 3.37 3.73 11.27
C ARG A 80 4.61 4.24 10.55
N LYS A 81 4.63 5.55 10.26
CA LYS A 81 5.74 6.26 9.60
C LYS A 81 7.10 6.06 10.27
N THR A 82 7.11 5.87 11.59
CA THR A 82 8.31 5.76 12.41
C THR A 82 8.79 4.32 12.63
N GLN A 83 8.05 3.32 12.14
CA GLN A 83 8.46 1.93 12.30
C GLN A 83 9.53 1.55 11.28
N VAL A 84 10.69 1.15 11.82
CA VAL A 84 11.85 0.72 11.03
C VAL A 84 12.26 -0.67 11.49
N ASN A 85 12.49 -1.56 10.54
CA ASN A 85 13.08 -2.86 10.75
C ASN A 85 14.32 -2.96 9.86
N LEU A 86 15.50 -2.97 10.48
CA LEU A 86 16.77 -2.95 9.74
C LEU A 86 16.95 -4.17 8.83
N ARG A 87 16.45 -5.35 9.25
CA ARG A 87 16.51 -6.57 8.45
C ARG A 87 15.64 -6.44 7.22
N ASP A 88 14.42 -5.95 7.36
CA ASP A 88 13.50 -5.74 6.23
C ASP A 88 13.98 -4.63 5.29
N LEU A 89 14.54 -3.56 5.84
CA LEU A 89 15.08 -2.45 5.05
C LEU A 89 16.28 -2.90 4.22
N PHE A 90 17.24 -3.61 4.83
CA PHE A 90 18.39 -4.16 4.12
C PHE A 90 17.94 -5.11 3.01
N ASP A 91 17.06 -6.05 3.35
CA ASP A 91 16.48 -7.03 2.43
C ASP A 91 15.67 -6.41 1.26
N ALA A 92 15.25 -5.15 1.37
CA ALA A 92 14.52 -4.44 0.32
C ALA A 92 15.42 -3.62 -0.62
N VAL A 93 16.67 -3.34 -0.21
CA VAL A 93 17.62 -2.50 -0.98
C VAL A 93 18.82 -3.26 -1.52
N THR A 94 18.93 -4.56 -1.23
CA THR A 94 19.99 -5.47 -1.72
C THR A 94 19.39 -6.64 -2.46
#